data_AF-A0A0H3N730-F1
#
_entry.id   AF-A0A0H3N730-F1
#
_cell.length_a   1.000
_cell.length_b   1.000
_cell.length_c   1.000
_cell.angle_alpha   90.00
_cell.angle_beta   90.00
_cell.angle_gamma   90.00
#
_symmetry.space_group_name_H-M   'P 1'
#
loop_
_entity.id
_entity.type
_entity.pdbx_description
1 polymer ?
#
loop_
_entity_poly.entity_id
_entity_poly.type
_entity_poly.pdbx_seq_one_letter_code
_entity_poly.pdbx_strand_id
1 'polypeptide(L)'
;MNKIDLNLLEKVAELRGTPLGAYNIRKNGQGVERHSTENVTIIPKTDKPGIDIIVKPNTKGENVHIPVIVTEAGVQDMVYNDFEIGENADVVIIAGCGIHNCGCDDSEHNGIHRFFLRKGARLKYVEKHYGEGDGEGKRILNPVTIVNMDEDSYCEMETIQIKGVDSTKREMDANLGKGAKIVVFEKLLTHGNQVAESNMKVILEGENSSAQVVSRTVGQDNSKQKFNPCVIGDSLCSAHVQCDSIIMGNSQISAIPEIAANHPDALLVHEAAIGKIAGDQILKMMTLGLTEEEAEQQILNCFLK
;
A
#
# COMPACT_ATOMS: atom_id res chain seq x y z
N MET A 1 12.39 0.41 -22.82
CA MET A 1 11.64 -0.59 -22.03
C MET A 1 11.14 -1.68 -22.96
N ASN A 2 11.21 -2.94 -22.53
CA ASN A 2 10.70 -4.09 -23.28
C ASN A 2 9.21 -4.35 -22.96
N LYS A 3 8.61 -5.42 -23.51
CA LYS A 3 7.19 -5.75 -23.30
C LYS A 3 6.86 -6.11 -21.84
N ILE A 4 7.80 -6.76 -21.13
CA ILE A 4 7.63 -7.14 -19.72
C ILE A 4 7.62 -5.88 -18.85
N ASP A 5 8.57 -4.97 -19.07
CA ASP A 5 8.64 -3.68 -18.39
C ASP A 5 7.32 -2.91 -18.49
N LEU A 6 6.76 -2.79 -19.70
CA LEU A 6 5.51 -2.07 -19.96
C LEU A 6 4.30 -2.74 -19.30
N ASN A 7 4.25 -4.07 -19.29
CA ASN A 7 3.16 -4.82 -18.65
C ASN A 7 3.18 -4.62 -17.12
N LEU A 8 4.37 -4.70 -16.51
CA LEU A 8 4.51 -4.44 -15.07
C LEU A 8 4.10 -3.00 -14.74
N LEU A 9 4.57 -2.01 -15.49
CA LEU A 9 4.22 -0.60 -15.28
C LEU A 9 2.71 -0.35 -15.42
N GLU A 10 2.04 -0.99 -16.37
CA GLU A 10 0.59 -0.93 -16.50
C GLU A 10 -0.11 -1.51 -15.26
N LYS A 11 0.34 -2.65 -14.75
CA LYS A 11 -0.26 -3.29 -13.57
C LYS A 11 -0.06 -2.50 -12.27
N VAL A 12 1.15 -1.96 -12.04
CA VAL A 12 1.49 -1.35 -10.75
C VAL A 12 1.28 0.16 -10.71
N ALA A 13 1.22 0.83 -11.86
CA ALA A 13 1.08 2.28 -11.91
C ALA A 13 0.07 2.77 -12.95
N GLU A 14 -0.65 1.87 -13.65
CA GLU A 14 -1.60 2.21 -14.72
C GLU A 14 -0.96 3.02 -15.88
N LEU A 15 0.36 2.84 -16.06
CA LEU A 15 1.13 3.57 -17.06
C LEU A 15 1.20 2.78 -18.37
N ARG A 16 0.50 3.29 -19.40
CA ARG A 16 0.61 2.80 -20.80
C ARG A 16 1.56 3.66 -21.67
N GLY A 17 2.16 4.69 -21.09
CA GLY A 17 3.04 5.66 -21.75
C GLY A 17 3.75 6.55 -20.74
N THR A 18 4.33 7.66 -21.19
CA THR A 18 4.98 8.64 -20.30
C THR A 18 3.94 9.23 -19.34
N PRO A 19 4.20 9.22 -18.02
CA PRO A 19 3.28 9.81 -17.05
C PRO A 19 3.11 11.31 -17.30
N LEU A 20 1.89 11.81 -17.08
CA LEU A 20 1.66 13.25 -16.99
C LEU A 20 2.05 13.72 -15.59
N GLY A 21 2.79 14.82 -15.48
CA GLY A 21 3.23 15.39 -14.20
C GLY A 21 4.67 15.02 -13.84
N ALA A 22 4.95 14.98 -12.53
CA ALA A 22 6.26 14.62 -12.03
C ALA A 22 6.37 13.09 -11.95
N TYR A 23 7.53 12.55 -12.28
CA TYR A 23 7.72 11.11 -12.20
C TYR A 23 9.17 10.70 -12.01
N ASN A 24 9.37 9.52 -11.42
CA ASN A 24 10.67 8.88 -11.30
C ASN A 24 10.51 7.37 -11.47
N ILE A 25 10.92 6.84 -12.61
CA ILE A 25 10.83 5.42 -12.93
C ILE A 25 12.14 4.74 -12.56
N ARG A 26 12.05 3.66 -11.77
CA ARG A 26 13.20 2.81 -11.44
C ARG A 26 13.09 1.43 -12.08
N LYS A 27 14.22 0.88 -12.51
CA LYS A 27 14.35 -0.47 -13.01
C LYS A 27 15.59 -1.13 -12.44
N ASN A 28 15.46 -2.36 -11.92
CA ASN A 28 16.58 -3.19 -11.46
C ASN A 28 17.58 -2.43 -10.56
N GLY A 29 17.05 -1.69 -9.58
CA GLY A 29 17.85 -0.90 -8.64
C GLY A 29 18.39 0.44 -9.15
N GLN A 30 18.07 0.84 -10.39
CA GLN A 30 18.57 2.07 -11.00
C GLN A 30 17.43 3.02 -11.39
N GLY A 31 17.66 4.34 -11.27
CA GLY A 31 16.73 5.34 -11.80
C GLY A 31 16.90 5.47 -13.31
N VAL A 32 15.85 5.17 -14.07
CA VAL A 32 15.89 5.17 -15.55
C VAL A 32 15.42 6.50 -16.11
N GLU A 33 14.36 7.06 -15.53
CA GLU A 33 13.77 8.30 -16.01
C GLU A 33 13.31 9.14 -14.83
N ARG A 34 13.47 10.46 -14.94
CA ARG A 34 13.02 11.41 -13.94
C ARG A 34 12.59 12.71 -14.60
N HIS A 35 11.46 13.23 -14.14
CA HIS A 35 10.93 14.50 -14.57
C HIS A 35 10.34 15.24 -13.37
N SER A 36 10.69 16.51 -13.22
CA SER A 36 10.10 17.43 -12.24
C SER A 36 9.15 18.38 -12.96
N THR A 37 8.12 18.86 -12.27
CA THR A 37 7.23 19.91 -12.77
C THR A 37 7.62 21.25 -12.17
N GLU A 38 6.88 22.30 -12.50
CA GLU A 38 7.03 23.60 -11.84
C GLU A 38 6.78 23.50 -10.33
N ASN A 39 5.84 22.67 -9.87
CA ASN A 39 5.44 22.61 -8.46
C ASN A 39 5.94 21.38 -7.70
N VAL A 40 6.44 20.37 -8.39
CA VAL A 40 7.00 19.15 -7.78
C VAL A 40 8.42 18.95 -8.25
N THR A 41 9.36 19.01 -7.30
CA THR A 41 10.79 18.78 -7.56
C THR A 41 11.20 17.40 -7.06
N ILE A 42 11.88 16.63 -7.90
CA ILE A 42 12.42 15.31 -7.54
C ILE A 42 13.94 15.36 -7.58
N ILE A 43 14.58 15.13 -6.43
CA ILE A 43 16.03 15.27 -6.23
C ILE A 43 16.61 13.92 -5.78
N PRO A 44 17.66 13.39 -6.42
CA PRO A 44 18.41 12.26 -5.89
C PRO A 44 19.01 12.56 -4.52
N LYS A 45 18.88 11.60 -3.61
CA LYS A 45 19.67 11.60 -2.38
C LYS A 45 21.14 11.38 -2.69
N THR A 46 22.00 11.99 -1.88
CA THR A 46 23.47 11.90 -2.02
C THR A 46 24.11 10.99 -0.98
N ASP A 47 23.40 10.76 0.13
CA ASP A 47 23.83 9.97 1.28
C ASP A 47 23.43 8.48 1.17
N LYS A 48 22.31 8.20 0.52
CA LYS A 48 21.75 6.84 0.36
C LYS A 48 20.90 6.73 -0.90
N PRO A 49 20.62 5.52 -1.40
CA PRO A 49 19.76 5.34 -2.57
C PRO A 49 18.35 5.89 -2.32
N GLY A 50 17.81 6.64 -3.28
CA GLY A 50 16.44 7.16 -3.21
C GLY A 50 16.34 8.62 -3.63
N ILE A 51 15.20 9.23 -3.35
CA ILE A 51 14.85 10.57 -3.82
C ILE A 51 14.12 11.40 -2.75
N ASP A 52 14.32 12.71 -2.82
CA ASP A 52 13.48 13.70 -2.15
C ASP A 52 12.46 14.24 -3.16
N ILE A 53 11.20 14.20 -2.79
CA ILE A 53 10.07 14.70 -3.59
C ILE A 53 9.47 15.86 -2.82
N ILE A 54 9.63 17.06 -3.36
CA ILE A 54 9.23 18.31 -2.71
C ILE A 54 8.08 18.91 -3.49
N VAL A 55 6.91 18.96 -2.87
CA VAL A 55 5.70 19.59 -3.41
C VAL A 55 5.58 20.98 -2.81
N LYS A 56 5.49 22.01 -3.66
CA LYS A 56 5.36 23.40 -3.20
C LYS A 56 4.05 23.62 -2.44
N PRO A 57 4.00 24.58 -1.50
CA PRO A 57 2.75 25.00 -0.87
C PRO A 57 1.69 25.41 -1.90
N ASN A 58 0.43 25.14 -1.58
CA ASN A 58 -0.75 25.44 -2.40
C ASN A 58 -0.80 24.74 -3.77
N THR A 59 0.08 23.78 -4.04
CA THR A 59 0.01 22.96 -5.26
C THR A 59 -1.29 22.16 -5.26
N LYS A 60 -2.06 22.19 -6.36
CA LYS A 60 -3.33 21.47 -6.47
C LYS A 60 -3.39 20.65 -7.75
N GLY A 61 -3.85 19.41 -7.64
CA GLY A 61 -4.18 18.55 -8.78
C GLY A 61 -2.96 17.99 -9.52
N GLU A 62 -1.78 18.00 -8.90
CA GLU A 62 -0.61 17.33 -9.47
C GLU A 62 -0.54 15.86 -9.08
N ASN A 63 -0.10 15.05 -10.05
CA ASN A 63 0.18 13.63 -9.87
C ASN A 63 1.68 13.39 -9.90
N VAL A 64 2.16 12.54 -8.99
CA VAL A 64 3.56 12.10 -8.94
C VAL A 64 3.61 10.59 -9.12
N HIS A 65 4.30 10.12 -10.15
CA HIS A 65 4.42 8.68 -10.44
C HIS A 65 5.82 8.16 -10.09
N ILE A 66 5.92 7.16 -9.21
CA ILE A 66 7.20 6.60 -8.77
C ILE A 66 7.27 5.07 -8.86
N PRO A 67 7.03 4.48 -10.05
CA PRO A 67 7.03 3.03 -10.19
C PRO A 67 8.46 2.45 -10.14
N VAL A 68 8.54 1.23 -9.62
CA VAL A 68 9.72 0.38 -9.63
C VAL A 68 9.39 -0.93 -10.33
N ILE A 69 10.24 -1.35 -11.25
CA ILE A 69 10.16 -2.66 -11.88
C ILE A 69 11.48 -3.43 -11.69
N VAL A 70 11.37 -4.68 -11.28
CA VAL A 70 12.50 -5.61 -11.18
C VAL A 70 12.23 -6.74 -12.16
N THR A 71 13.07 -6.89 -13.17
CA THR A 71 12.93 -7.91 -14.22
C THR A 71 14.15 -8.84 -14.31
N GLU A 72 15.16 -8.58 -13.50
CA GLU A 72 16.36 -9.42 -13.38
C GLU A 72 16.28 -10.23 -12.07
N ALA A 73 16.78 -11.46 -12.12
CA ALA A 73 16.89 -12.33 -10.95
C ALA A 73 18.06 -11.88 -10.06
N GLY A 74 17.95 -12.12 -8.75
CA GLY A 74 19.02 -11.80 -7.79
C GLY A 74 19.16 -10.31 -7.48
N VAL A 75 18.21 -9.47 -7.90
CA VAL A 75 18.25 -8.03 -7.62
C VAL A 75 17.89 -7.79 -6.16
N GLN A 76 18.69 -6.97 -5.49
CA GLN A 76 18.45 -6.50 -4.13
C GLN A 76 18.40 -4.98 -4.16
N ASP A 77 17.20 -4.40 -4.10
CA ASP A 77 17.00 -2.95 -4.17
C ASP A 77 16.41 -2.42 -2.86
N MET A 78 17.07 -1.45 -2.25
CA MET A 78 16.55 -0.75 -1.07
C MET A 78 16.68 0.75 -1.31
N VAL A 79 15.57 1.47 -1.19
CA VAL A 79 15.50 2.89 -1.52
C VAL A 79 14.76 3.71 -0.47
N TYR A 80 15.23 4.93 -0.25
CA TYR A 80 14.70 5.86 0.74
C TYR A 80 14.10 7.07 0.05
N ASN A 81 12.77 7.16 0.07
CA ASN A 81 12.03 8.22 -0.58
C ASN A 81 11.39 9.11 0.48
N ASP A 82 11.71 10.39 0.48
CA ASP A 82 11.08 11.36 1.37
C ASP A 82 10.14 12.25 0.56
N PHE A 83 8.94 12.49 1.09
CA PHE A 83 7.90 13.28 0.46
C PHE A 83 7.55 14.45 1.36
N GLU A 84 7.91 15.64 0.92
CA GLU A 84 7.58 16.90 1.58
C GLU A 84 6.36 17.49 0.90
N ILE A 85 5.19 17.38 1.54
CA ILE A 85 3.92 17.87 1.00
C ILE A 85 3.64 19.25 1.58
N GLY A 86 3.92 20.30 0.80
CA GLY A 86 3.81 21.69 1.23
C GLY A 86 2.44 22.09 1.78
N GLU A 87 2.42 23.20 2.54
CA GLU A 87 1.21 23.71 3.20
C GLU A 87 0.05 23.87 2.22
N ASN A 88 -1.14 23.42 2.61
CA ASN A 88 -2.35 23.47 1.79
C ASN A 88 -2.22 22.82 0.40
N ALA A 89 -1.21 21.98 0.13
CA ALA A 89 -1.13 21.25 -1.12
C ALA A 89 -2.25 20.18 -1.21
N ASP A 90 -2.61 19.75 -2.41
CA ASP A 90 -3.54 18.66 -2.68
C ASP A 90 -3.03 17.89 -3.91
N VAL A 91 -2.42 16.74 -3.64
CA VAL A 91 -1.69 15.98 -4.65
C VAL A 91 -1.95 14.48 -4.52
N VAL A 92 -1.74 13.78 -5.64
CA VAL A 92 -1.83 12.32 -5.70
C VAL A 92 -0.44 11.76 -5.99
N ILE A 93 -0.05 10.74 -5.24
CA ILE A 93 1.20 10.01 -5.45
C ILE A 93 0.85 8.57 -5.79
N ILE A 94 1.33 8.11 -6.94
CA ILE A 94 1.10 6.77 -7.46
C ILE A 94 2.44 6.04 -7.46
N ALA A 95 2.60 5.14 -6.52
CA ALA A 95 3.71 4.22 -6.40
C ALA A 95 3.30 2.81 -6.84
N GLY A 96 4.29 2.03 -7.24
CA GLY A 96 4.04 0.62 -7.50
C GLY A 96 5.32 -0.14 -7.71
N CYS A 97 5.38 -1.36 -7.19
CA CYS A 97 6.54 -2.23 -7.29
C CYS A 97 6.14 -3.54 -7.99
N GLY A 98 6.74 -3.79 -9.15
CA GLY A 98 6.52 -5.01 -9.93
C GLY A 98 7.78 -5.86 -9.97
N ILE A 99 7.70 -7.13 -9.58
CA ILE A 99 8.81 -8.08 -9.73
C ILE A 99 8.43 -9.17 -10.73
N HIS A 100 9.19 -9.28 -11.81
CA HIS A 100 9.19 -10.40 -12.74
C HIS A 100 10.46 -11.22 -12.51
N ASN A 101 10.34 -12.42 -11.93
CA ASN A 101 11.48 -13.29 -11.63
C ASN A 101 11.33 -14.67 -12.31
N CYS A 102 12.17 -14.91 -13.32
CA CYS A 102 12.30 -16.19 -14.03
C CYS A 102 13.59 -16.95 -13.67
N GLY A 103 14.37 -16.45 -12.70
CA GLY A 103 15.64 -17.06 -12.28
C GLY A 103 15.50 -17.97 -11.07
N CYS A 104 16.64 -18.46 -10.59
CA CYS A 104 16.76 -19.25 -9.36
C CYS A 104 17.05 -18.40 -8.13
N ASP A 105 17.56 -17.18 -8.31
CA ASP A 105 17.94 -16.29 -7.21
C ASP A 105 16.76 -15.39 -6.80
N ASP A 106 16.61 -15.18 -5.50
CA ASP A 106 15.59 -14.30 -4.92
C ASP A 106 15.79 -12.84 -5.38
N SER A 107 14.70 -12.19 -5.78
CA SER A 107 14.66 -10.78 -6.11
C SER A 107 13.83 -10.02 -5.08
N GLU A 108 14.40 -8.94 -4.57
CA GLU A 108 13.85 -8.15 -3.47
C GLU A 108 13.86 -6.65 -3.78
N HIS A 109 12.76 -5.98 -3.44
CA HIS A 109 12.68 -4.53 -3.46
C HIS A 109 12.02 -3.98 -2.19
N ASN A 110 12.72 -3.09 -1.51
CA ASN A 110 12.31 -2.46 -0.26
C ASN A 110 12.25 -0.94 -0.42
N GLY A 111 11.03 -0.42 -0.60
CA GLY A 111 10.74 1.00 -0.62
C GLY A 111 10.51 1.52 0.79
N ILE A 112 11.41 2.38 1.27
CA ILE A 112 11.27 3.09 2.54
C ILE A 112 10.74 4.49 2.23
N HIS A 113 9.46 4.72 2.49
CA HIS A 113 8.75 5.96 2.18
C HIS A 113 8.48 6.75 3.46
N ARG A 114 8.90 8.02 3.50
CA ARG A 114 8.63 8.93 4.62
C ARG A 114 7.85 10.14 4.11
N PHE A 115 6.63 10.32 4.59
CA PHE A 115 5.75 11.41 4.24
C PHE A 115 5.74 12.45 5.36
N PHE A 116 5.90 13.71 4.97
CA PHE A 116 5.80 14.88 5.85
C PHE A 116 4.72 15.79 5.28
N LEU A 117 3.51 15.70 5.84
CA LEU A 117 2.37 16.50 5.42
C LEU A 117 2.34 17.77 6.25
N ARG A 118 2.56 18.91 5.60
CA ARG A 118 2.49 20.22 6.24
C ARG A 118 1.04 20.61 6.55
N LYS A 119 0.88 21.69 7.31
CA LYS A 119 -0.43 22.18 7.75
C LYS A 119 -1.42 22.29 6.58
N GLY A 120 -2.62 21.75 6.75
CA GLY A 120 -3.69 21.76 5.76
C GLY A 120 -3.41 20.99 4.45
N ALA A 121 -2.27 20.27 4.35
CA ALA A 121 -1.93 19.48 3.18
C ALA A 121 -2.87 18.28 3.03
N ARG A 122 -3.17 17.91 1.78
CA ARG A 122 -4.00 16.78 1.40
C ARG A 122 -3.19 15.88 0.47
N LEU A 123 -3.09 14.61 0.83
CA LEU A 123 -2.39 13.60 0.05
C LEU A 123 -3.31 12.41 -0.21
N LYS A 124 -3.36 11.96 -1.45
CA LYS A 124 -3.76 10.59 -1.77
C LYS A 124 -2.54 9.81 -2.24
N TYR A 125 -2.20 8.75 -1.53
CA TYR A 125 -1.12 7.82 -1.89
C TYR A 125 -1.72 6.50 -2.33
N VAL A 126 -1.34 6.02 -3.51
CA VAL A 126 -1.74 4.71 -4.03
C VAL A 126 -0.47 3.91 -4.27
N GLU A 127 -0.37 2.74 -3.66
CA GLU A 127 0.73 1.81 -3.82
C GLU A 127 0.21 0.45 -4.28
N LYS A 128 0.79 -0.08 -5.36
CA LYS A 128 0.45 -1.42 -5.87
C LYS A 128 1.67 -2.33 -5.93
N HIS A 129 1.53 -3.54 -5.43
CA HIS A 129 2.55 -4.59 -5.48
C HIS A 129 2.07 -5.75 -6.33
N TYR A 130 2.96 -6.21 -7.20
CA TYR A 130 2.67 -7.30 -8.12
C TYR A 130 3.91 -8.16 -8.38
N GLY A 131 3.72 -9.48 -8.35
CA GLY A 131 4.73 -10.45 -8.73
C GLY A 131 4.28 -11.35 -9.88
N GLU A 132 5.19 -11.66 -10.77
CA GLU A 132 5.03 -12.69 -11.82
C GLU A 132 6.37 -13.35 -12.16
N GLY A 133 6.32 -14.38 -13.01
CA GLY A 133 7.47 -15.20 -13.39
C GLY A 133 7.31 -16.65 -12.96
N ASP A 134 7.94 -17.54 -13.71
CA ASP A 134 7.92 -18.99 -13.56
C ASP A 134 9.22 -19.55 -12.94
N GLY A 135 10.10 -18.67 -12.45
CA GLY A 135 11.34 -19.03 -11.78
C GLY A 135 11.13 -19.56 -10.35
N GLU A 136 12.17 -20.22 -9.85
CA GLU A 136 12.22 -20.74 -8.46
C GLU A 136 12.55 -19.64 -7.44
N GLY A 137 13.23 -18.57 -7.88
CA GLY A 137 13.58 -17.43 -7.05
C GLY A 137 12.34 -16.67 -6.58
N LYS A 138 12.37 -16.24 -5.31
CA LYS A 138 11.26 -15.53 -4.68
C LYS A 138 11.16 -14.09 -5.17
N ARG A 139 9.94 -13.56 -5.04
CA ARG A 139 9.56 -12.16 -5.26
C ARG A 139 9.25 -11.55 -3.90
N ILE A 140 10.19 -10.80 -3.35
CA ILE A 140 10.14 -10.26 -1.99
C ILE A 140 9.91 -8.76 -2.04
N LEU A 141 8.93 -8.26 -1.28
CA LEU A 141 8.64 -6.84 -1.18
C LEU A 141 8.41 -6.46 0.29
N ASN A 142 9.34 -5.73 0.91
CA ASN A 142 9.21 -5.30 2.30
C ASN A 142 9.14 -3.76 2.39
N PRO A 143 8.00 -3.16 2.02
CA PRO A 143 7.82 -1.71 2.10
C PRO A 143 7.75 -1.24 3.55
N VAL A 144 8.31 -0.06 3.79
CA VAL A 144 8.18 0.66 5.07
C VAL A 144 7.61 2.04 4.77
N THR A 145 6.54 2.42 5.45
CA THR A 145 5.88 3.70 5.29
C THR A 145 5.83 4.42 6.62
N ILE A 146 6.31 5.67 6.67
CA ILE A 146 6.23 6.52 7.85
C ILE A 146 5.50 7.80 7.45
N VAL A 147 4.44 8.16 8.15
CA VAL A 147 3.62 9.34 7.85
C VAL A 147 3.62 10.27 9.06
N ASN A 148 4.11 11.48 8.87
CA ASN A 148 4.04 12.54 9.86
C ASN A 148 3.09 13.62 9.35
N MET A 149 2.07 13.92 10.15
CA MET A 149 0.95 14.77 9.74
C MET A 149 0.85 16.00 10.65
N ASP A 150 1.08 17.19 10.09
CA ASP A 150 0.89 18.46 10.80
C ASP A 150 -0.62 18.79 10.95
N GLU A 151 -0.91 19.92 11.61
CA GLU A 151 -2.26 20.40 11.90
C GLU A 151 -3.17 20.42 10.66
N ASP A 152 -4.41 19.95 10.81
CA ASP A 152 -5.46 19.95 9.79
C ASP A 152 -5.08 19.26 8.45
N SER A 153 -4.03 18.43 8.44
CA SER A 153 -3.64 17.67 7.25
C SER A 153 -4.50 16.43 7.05
N TYR A 154 -4.61 15.99 5.79
CA TYR A 154 -5.40 14.85 5.38
C TYR A 154 -4.56 13.88 4.54
N CYS A 155 -4.61 12.59 4.87
CA CYS A 155 -3.91 11.55 4.14
C CYS A 155 -4.86 10.39 3.85
N GLU A 156 -5.00 10.04 2.58
CA GLU A 156 -5.64 8.79 2.14
C GLU A 156 -4.57 7.88 1.56
N MET A 157 -4.45 6.66 2.07
CA MET A 157 -3.48 5.67 1.60
C MET A 157 -4.19 4.42 1.13
N GLU A 158 -3.99 4.05 -0.13
CA GLU A 158 -4.44 2.79 -0.70
C GLU A 158 -3.22 1.90 -0.94
N THR A 159 -3.07 0.83 -0.17
CA THR A 159 -1.99 -0.15 -0.33
C THR A 159 -2.56 -1.46 -0.83
N ILE A 160 -2.09 -1.91 -1.99
CA ILE A 160 -2.71 -3.02 -2.73
C ILE A 160 -1.65 -4.04 -3.09
N GLN A 161 -1.72 -5.24 -2.52
CA GLN A 161 -1.01 -6.39 -3.07
C GLN A 161 -1.95 -7.16 -3.99
N ILE A 162 -1.69 -7.06 -5.30
CA ILE A 162 -2.56 -7.61 -6.33
C ILE A 162 -2.47 -9.14 -6.35
N LYS A 163 -1.24 -9.69 -6.46
CA LYS A 163 -0.92 -11.14 -6.43
C LYS A 163 0.57 -11.36 -6.64
N GLY A 164 1.04 -12.58 -6.33
CA GLY A 164 2.30 -13.12 -6.86
C GLY A 164 3.56 -12.74 -6.08
N VAL A 165 3.42 -12.07 -4.95
CA VAL A 165 4.51 -11.73 -4.04
C VAL A 165 4.69 -12.89 -3.05
N ASP A 166 5.86 -13.54 -3.05
CA ASP A 166 6.12 -14.74 -2.23
C ASP A 166 6.21 -14.44 -0.75
N SER A 167 6.82 -13.29 -0.43
CA SER A 167 7.01 -12.85 0.94
C SER A 167 6.90 -11.33 1.00
N THR A 168 6.09 -10.85 1.92
CA THR A 168 6.05 -9.43 2.28
C THR A 168 5.98 -9.26 3.78
N LYS A 169 6.77 -8.31 4.28
CA LYS A 169 6.61 -7.73 5.61
C LYS A 169 6.49 -6.22 5.45
N ARG A 170 5.25 -5.73 5.65
CA ARG A 170 4.89 -4.32 5.49
C ARG A 170 4.88 -3.66 6.85
N GLU A 171 5.57 -2.54 6.98
CA GLU A 171 5.57 -1.72 8.19
C GLU A 171 4.98 -0.35 7.86
N MET A 172 4.02 0.11 8.66
CA MET A 172 3.45 1.45 8.54
C MET A 172 3.36 2.11 9.90
N ASP A 173 3.97 3.28 10.03
CA ASP A 173 3.84 4.16 11.19
C ASP A 173 3.19 5.49 10.77
N ALA A 174 2.22 5.98 11.54
CA ALA A 174 1.59 7.27 11.32
C ALA A 174 1.43 8.06 12.62
N ASN A 175 1.88 9.32 12.64
CA ASN A 175 1.71 10.25 13.75
C ASN A 175 0.84 11.43 13.31
N LEU A 176 -0.27 11.65 14.02
CA LEU A 176 -1.29 12.64 13.67
C LEU A 176 -1.27 13.84 14.62
N GLY A 177 -1.03 15.02 14.05
CA GLY A 177 -1.20 16.32 14.70
C GLY A 177 -2.67 16.74 14.86
N LYS A 178 -2.86 17.93 15.42
CA LYS A 178 -4.20 18.47 15.76
C LYS A 178 -5.10 18.53 14.52
N GLY A 179 -6.32 18.02 14.60
CA GLY A 179 -7.28 18.02 13.49
C GLY A 179 -6.86 17.18 12.27
N ALA A 180 -5.73 16.48 12.33
CA ALA A 180 -5.25 15.66 11.22
C ALA A 180 -6.13 14.42 11.03
N LYS A 181 -6.30 14.00 9.78
CA LYS A 181 -7.14 12.84 9.44
C LYS A 181 -6.42 11.89 8.49
N ILE A 182 -6.30 10.62 8.89
CA ILE A 182 -5.79 9.56 8.03
C ILE A 182 -6.88 8.54 7.67
N VAL A 183 -6.90 8.09 6.42
CA VAL A 183 -7.71 6.97 5.94
C VAL A 183 -6.78 5.99 5.26
N VAL A 184 -6.76 4.74 5.72
CA VAL A 184 -5.92 3.69 5.16
C VAL A 184 -6.80 2.55 4.65
N PHE A 185 -6.65 2.24 3.38
CA PHE A 185 -7.23 1.08 2.73
C PHE A 185 -6.12 0.09 2.41
N GLU A 186 -6.12 -1.04 3.08
CA GLU A 186 -5.25 -2.16 2.78
C GLU A 186 -6.06 -3.23 2.04
N LYS A 187 -5.55 -3.63 0.88
CA LYS A 187 -6.09 -4.71 0.06
C LYS A 187 -4.98 -5.71 -0.20
N LEU A 188 -5.19 -6.97 0.15
CA LEU A 188 -4.13 -7.97 -0.02
C LEU A 188 -4.68 -9.33 -0.43
N LEU A 189 -4.13 -9.85 -1.52
CA LEU A 189 -4.38 -11.21 -1.96
C LEU A 189 -3.08 -12.03 -1.89
N THR A 190 -3.17 -13.22 -1.29
CA THR A 190 -2.10 -14.23 -1.30
C THR A 190 -2.62 -15.55 -1.82
N HIS A 191 -1.78 -16.29 -2.53
CA HIS A 191 -2.08 -17.61 -3.09
C HIS A 191 -0.87 -18.54 -2.96
N GLY A 192 -1.02 -19.82 -3.35
CA GLY A 192 0.03 -20.83 -3.24
C GLY A 192 0.56 -20.97 -1.80
N ASN A 193 1.85 -20.73 -1.61
CA ASN A 193 2.53 -20.78 -0.31
C ASN A 193 3.03 -19.39 0.15
N GLN A 194 2.43 -18.32 -0.39
CA GLN A 194 2.84 -16.94 -0.09
C GLN A 194 2.63 -16.59 1.38
N VAL A 195 3.48 -15.71 1.91
CA VAL A 195 3.41 -15.21 3.28
C VAL A 195 3.35 -13.68 3.27
N ALA A 196 2.38 -13.12 3.98
CA ALA A 196 2.25 -11.69 4.17
C ALA A 196 2.10 -11.34 5.66
N GLU A 197 2.95 -10.45 6.13
CA GLU A 197 2.81 -9.78 7.42
C GLU A 197 2.60 -8.28 7.18
N SER A 198 1.61 -7.68 7.82
CA SER A 198 1.36 -6.25 7.76
C SER A 198 1.20 -5.70 9.16
N ASN A 199 2.12 -4.83 9.53
CA ASN A 199 2.21 -4.17 10.81
C ASN A 199 1.86 -2.70 10.59
N MET A 200 0.88 -2.20 11.32
CA MET A 200 0.44 -0.82 11.20
C MET A 200 0.31 -0.23 12.58
N LYS A 201 0.91 0.94 12.79
CA LYS A 201 0.81 1.73 14.00
C LYS A 201 0.33 3.13 13.68
N VAL A 202 -0.76 3.57 14.30
CA VAL A 202 -1.31 4.92 14.15
C VAL A 202 -1.43 5.55 15.52
N ILE A 203 -0.78 6.70 15.71
CA ILE A 203 -0.77 7.46 16.96
C ILE A 203 -1.49 8.79 16.72
N LEU A 204 -2.58 9.00 17.47
CA LEU A 204 -3.42 10.19 17.44
C LEU A 204 -3.02 11.15 18.58
N GLU A 205 -1.93 11.87 18.38
CA GLU A 205 -1.33 12.77 19.39
C GLU A 205 -2.07 14.11 19.49
N GLY A 206 -2.61 14.61 18.38
CA GLY A 206 -3.26 15.91 18.32
C GLY A 206 -4.76 15.89 18.59
N GLU A 207 -5.24 16.89 19.32
CA GLU A 207 -6.67 17.07 19.60
C GLU A 207 -7.51 17.11 18.32
N ASN A 208 -8.67 16.45 18.36
CA ASN A 208 -9.62 16.28 17.26
C ASN A 208 -9.04 15.56 16.02
N SER A 209 -7.94 14.82 16.16
CA SER A 209 -7.45 13.94 15.09
C SER A 209 -8.35 12.72 14.88
N SER A 210 -8.32 12.16 13.67
CA SER A 210 -9.11 10.96 13.35
C SER A 210 -8.42 9.97 12.42
N ALA A 211 -8.70 8.68 12.62
CA ALA A 211 -8.16 7.61 11.79
C ALA A 211 -9.25 6.64 11.33
N GLN A 212 -9.18 6.20 10.07
CA GLN A 212 -9.95 5.07 9.59
C GLN A 212 -9.00 4.07 8.95
N VAL A 213 -9.00 2.84 9.42
CA VAL A 213 -8.19 1.74 8.86
C VAL A 213 -9.16 0.67 8.39
N VAL A 214 -9.10 0.34 7.11
CA VAL A 214 -9.90 -0.72 6.49
C VAL A 214 -8.94 -1.70 5.84
N SER A 215 -8.84 -2.91 6.39
CA SER A 215 -8.09 -4.02 5.82
C SER A 215 -9.06 -5.04 5.23
N ARG A 216 -8.88 -5.35 3.95
CA ARG A 216 -9.61 -6.41 3.24
C ARG A 216 -8.65 -7.38 2.61
N THR A 217 -8.65 -8.62 3.07
CA THR A 217 -7.68 -9.60 2.62
C THR A 217 -8.30 -10.92 2.16
N VAL A 218 -7.65 -11.57 1.21
CA VAL A 218 -8.07 -12.85 0.65
C VAL A 218 -6.88 -13.80 0.67
N GLY A 219 -7.00 -14.89 1.42
CA GLY A 219 -6.03 -15.98 1.43
C GLY A 219 -6.53 -17.12 0.55
N GLN A 220 -5.67 -17.64 -0.32
CA GLN A 220 -5.93 -18.80 -1.17
C GLN A 220 -4.90 -19.91 -0.93
N ASP A 221 -5.24 -21.13 -1.36
CA ASP A 221 -4.37 -22.31 -1.30
C ASP A 221 -3.83 -22.60 0.10
N ASN A 222 -2.51 -22.51 0.31
CA ASN A 222 -1.84 -22.74 1.60
C ASN A 222 -1.16 -21.46 2.12
N SER A 223 -1.56 -20.29 1.60
CA SER A 223 -0.96 -19.01 1.93
C SER A 223 -1.23 -18.59 3.37
N LYS A 224 -0.37 -17.71 3.90
CA LYS A 224 -0.42 -17.23 5.28
C LYS A 224 -0.44 -15.72 5.34
N GLN A 225 -1.35 -15.17 6.14
CA GLN A 225 -1.49 -13.75 6.35
C GLN A 225 -1.54 -13.42 7.84
N LYS A 226 -0.89 -12.32 8.21
CA LYS A 226 -0.94 -11.76 9.54
C LYS A 226 -1.09 -10.24 9.46
N PHE A 227 -2.13 -9.70 10.08
CA PHE A 227 -2.34 -8.26 10.20
C PHE A 227 -2.30 -7.84 11.67
N ASN A 228 -1.44 -6.89 12.00
CA ASN A 228 -1.24 -6.37 13.35
C ASN A 228 -1.51 -4.85 13.35
N PRO A 229 -2.78 -4.41 13.37
CA PRO A 229 -3.11 -3.00 13.53
C PRO A 229 -2.98 -2.58 14.99
N CYS A 230 -2.26 -1.50 15.24
CA CYS A 230 -2.07 -0.85 16.52
C CYS A 230 -2.55 0.59 16.40
N VAL A 231 -3.58 0.99 17.14
CA VAL A 231 -4.09 2.37 17.15
C VAL A 231 -4.08 2.92 18.56
N ILE A 232 -3.39 4.03 18.74
CA ILE A 232 -3.16 4.68 20.04
C ILE A 232 -3.78 6.08 20.00
N GLY A 233 -4.71 6.35 20.92
CA GLY A 233 -5.34 7.66 21.10
C GLY A 233 -4.81 8.37 22.34
N ASP A 234 -3.96 9.39 22.15
CA ASP A 234 -3.31 10.15 23.22
C ASP A 234 -4.01 11.51 23.51
N SER A 235 -5.10 11.80 22.79
CA SER A 235 -5.84 13.06 22.88
C SER A 235 -7.35 12.85 22.69
N LEU A 236 -8.16 13.93 22.71
CA LEU A 236 -9.55 13.89 22.25
C LEU A 236 -9.57 13.52 20.75
N CYS A 237 -9.75 12.24 20.42
CA CYS A 237 -9.61 11.75 19.07
C CYS A 237 -10.62 10.63 18.75
N SER A 238 -10.70 10.24 17.49
CA SER A 238 -11.54 9.11 17.08
C SER A 238 -10.84 8.17 16.09
N ALA A 239 -11.04 6.87 16.22
CA ALA A 239 -10.54 5.92 15.24
C ALA A 239 -11.50 4.75 15.01
N HIS A 240 -11.52 4.26 13.78
CA HIS A 240 -12.25 3.06 13.40
C HIS A 240 -11.35 2.10 12.62
N VAL A 241 -11.23 0.87 13.09
CA VAL A 241 -10.42 -0.19 12.46
C VAL A 241 -11.34 -1.34 12.06
N GLN A 242 -11.43 -1.63 10.77
CA GLN A 242 -12.22 -2.72 10.20
C GLN A 242 -11.28 -3.72 9.51
N CYS A 243 -11.32 -4.98 9.93
CA CYS A 243 -10.52 -6.07 9.37
C CYS A 243 -11.43 -7.17 8.81
N ASP A 244 -11.59 -7.24 7.49
CA ASP A 244 -12.35 -8.31 6.84
C ASP A 244 -11.42 -9.24 6.07
N SER A 245 -11.55 -10.55 6.28
CA SER A 245 -10.74 -11.53 5.58
C SER A 245 -11.55 -12.72 5.07
N ILE A 246 -11.26 -13.12 3.84
CA ILE A 246 -11.81 -14.33 3.21
C ILE A 246 -10.74 -15.43 3.17
N ILE A 247 -11.08 -16.58 3.71
CA ILE A 247 -10.30 -17.82 3.64
C ILE A 247 -10.82 -18.68 2.48
N MET A 248 -9.95 -19.02 1.55
CA MET A 248 -10.14 -20.03 0.51
C MET A 248 -9.08 -21.12 0.62
N GLY A 249 -9.46 -22.36 0.28
CA GLY A 249 -8.57 -23.53 0.43
C GLY A 249 -8.18 -23.80 1.89
N ASN A 250 -6.88 -23.98 2.11
CA ASN A 250 -6.23 -24.23 3.41
C ASN A 250 -5.48 -22.99 3.93
N SER A 251 -5.77 -21.81 3.41
CA SER A 251 -5.08 -20.58 3.80
C SER A 251 -5.31 -20.26 5.28
N GLN A 252 -4.34 -19.56 5.87
CA GLN A 252 -4.34 -19.20 7.28
C GLN A 252 -4.24 -17.68 7.40
N ILE A 253 -5.25 -17.06 8.02
CA ILE A 253 -5.28 -15.62 8.22
C ILE A 253 -5.42 -15.35 9.71
N SER A 254 -4.62 -14.41 10.22
CA SER A 254 -4.67 -13.96 11.60
C SER A 254 -4.69 -12.44 11.66
N ALA A 255 -5.50 -11.90 12.58
CA ALA A 255 -5.54 -10.49 12.90
C ALA A 255 -5.30 -10.33 14.41
N ILE A 256 -4.31 -9.53 14.79
CA ILE A 256 -3.94 -9.28 16.19
C ILE A 256 -4.01 -7.77 16.43
N PRO A 257 -5.21 -7.24 16.71
CA PRO A 257 -5.40 -5.82 16.93
C PRO A 257 -4.93 -5.38 18.32
N GLU A 258 -4.37 -4.18 18.38
CA GLU A 258 -4.11 -3.44 19.60
C GLU A 258 -4.78 -2.08 19.51
N ILE A 259 -5.63 -1.76 20.47
CA ILE A 259 -6.30 -0.46 20.58
C ILE A 259 -6.01 0.08 21.98
N ALA A 260 -5.39 1.26 22.05
CA ALA A 260 -5.02 1.90 23.31
C ALA A 260 -5.59 3.32 23.38
N ALA A 261 -6.63 3.52 24.19
CA ALA A 261 -7.18 4.83 24.50
C ALA A 261 -6.53 5.38 25.78
N ASN A 262 -5.53 6.25 25.62
CA ASN A 262 -4.80 6.87 26.73
C ASN A 262 -5.43 8.19 27.21
N HIS A 263 -6.35 8.75 26.43
CA HIS A 263 -7.16 9.91 26.79
C HIS A 263 -8.60 9.50 27.12
N PRO A 264 -9.22 10.04 28.20
CA PRO A 264 -10.56 9.63 28.65
C PRO A 264 -11.67 9.85 27.62
N ASP A 265 -11.51 10.86 26.75
CA ASP A 265 -12.47 11.20 25.70
C ASP A 265 -12.10 10.62 24.31
N ALA A 266 -11.10 9.74 24.22
CA ALA A 266 -10.77 9.07 22.96
C ALA A 266 -11.82 8.00 22.62
N LEU A 267 -12.31 7.99 21.38
CA LEU A 267 -13.26 7.00 20.87
C LEU A 267 -12.58 6.10 19.83
N LEU A 268 -12.19 4.89 20.23
CA LEU A 268 -11.54 3.93 19.34
C LEU A 268 -12.42 2.68 19.19
N VAL A 269 -12.74 2.31 17.96
CA VAL A 269 -13.57 1.16 17.63
C VAL A 269 -12.79 0.20 16.74
N HIS A 270 -12.90 -1.10 17.04
CA HIS A 270 -12.33 -2.16 16.23
C HIS A 270 -13.36 -3.25 15.95
N GLU A 271 -13.44 -3.65 14.68
CA GLU A 271 -14.27 -4.75 14.18
C GLU A 271 -13.40 -5.68 13.33
N ALA A 272 -13.59 -7.00 13.49
CA ALA A 272 -12.90 -8.00 12.69
C ALA A 272 -13.80 -9.18 12.33
N ALA A 273 -13.73 -9.62 11.08
CA ALA A 273 -14.40 -10.80 10.56
C ALA A 273 -13.44 -11.61 9.69
N ILE A 274 -13.16 -12.86 10.10
CA ILE A 274 -12.39 -13.82 9.30
C ILE A 274 -13.29 -15.02 9.05
N GLY A 275 -13.55 -15.32 7.79
CA GLY A 275 -14.48 -16.38 7.42
C GLY A 275 -14.19 -16.99 6.07
N LYS A 276 -14.84 -18.12 5.78
CA LYS A 276 -14.85 -18.68 4.42
C LYS A 276 -15.71 -17.82 3.50
N ILE A 277 -15.45 -17.91 2.20
CA ILE A 277 -16.36 -17.37 1.19
C ILE A 277 -17.79 -17.91 1.42
N ALA A 278 -18.78 -17.03 1.35
CA ALA A 278 -20.16 -17.40 1.65
C ALA A 278 -20.72 -18.34 0.57
N GLY A 279 -20.78 -19.64 0.87
CA GLY A 279 -21.25 -20.68 -0.07
C GLY A 279 -22.64 -20.40 -0.65
N ASP A 280 -23.55 -19.81 0.12
CA ASP A 280 -24.88 -19.43 -0.35
C ASP A 280 -24.84 -18.33 -1.42
N GLN A 281 -23.85 -17.42 -1.36
CA GLN A 281 -23.66 -16.40 -2.41
C GLN A 281 -23.14 -17.04 -3.70
N ILE A 282 -22.21 -17.99 -3.58
CA ILE A 282 -21.70 -18.78 -4.72
C ILE A 282 -22.86 -19.54 -5.39
N LEU A 283 -23.61 -20.32 -4.60
CA LEU A 283 -24.77 -21.08 -5.10
C LEU A 283 -25.77 -20.16 -5.81
N LYS A 284 -26.07 -18.99 -5.23
CA LYS A 284 -26.96 -18.01 -5.86
C LYS A 284 -26.42 -17.54 -7.20
N MET A 285 -25.15 -17.18 -7.30
CA MET A 285 -24.54 -16.76 -8.58
C MET A 285 -24.52 -17.89 -9.61
N MET A 286 -24.32 -19.14 -9.18
CA MET A 286 -24.41 -20.30 -10.07
C MET A 286 -25.82 -20.50 -10.64
N THR A 287 -26.87 -20.26 -9.85
CA THR A 287 -28.25 -20.28 -10.38
C THR A 287 -28.52 -19.17 -11.39
N LEU A 288 -27.74 -18.09 -11.38
CA LEU A 288 -27.77 -17.02 -12.39
C LEU A 288 -26.93 -17.34 -13.64
N GLY A 289 -26.34 -18.54 -13.72
CA GLY A 289 -25.64 -19.05 -14.91
C GLY A 289 -24.13 -18.87 -14.88
N LEU A 290 -23.54 -18.43 -13.76
CA LEU A 290 -22.09 -18.41 -13.60
C LEU A 290 -21.59 -19.82 -13.25
N THR A 291 -20.38 -20.15 -13.68
CA THR A 291 -19.63 -21.26 -13.08
C THR A 291 -19.24 -20.91 -11.64
N GLU A 292 -18.89 -21.92 -10.85
CA GLU A 292 -18.40 -21.72 -9.47
C GLU A 292 -17.18 -20.79 -9.46
N GLU A 293 -16.22 -21.01 -10.36
CA GLU A 293 -15.01 -20.17 -10.49
C GLU A 293 -15.36 -18.72 -10.85
N GLU A 294 -16.27 -18.49 -11.81
CA GLU A 294 -16.71 -17.13 -12.16
C GLU A 294 -17.43 -16.44 -11.00
N ALA A 295 -18.24 -17.19 -10.23
CA ALA A 295 -18.92 -16.68 -9.05
C ALA A 295 -17.92 -16.28 -7.95
N GLU A 296 -16.94 -17.14 -7.66
CA GLU A 296 -15.86 -16.85 -6.72
C GLU A 296 -15.09 -15.59 -7.15
N GLN A 297 -14.66 -15.51 -8.41
CA GLN A 297 -13.96 -14.34 -8.93
C GLN A 297 -14.79 -13.05 -8.81
N GLN A 298 -16.11 -13.10 -9.03
CA GLN A 298 -16.96 -11.93 -8.84
C GLN A 298 -17.07 -11.49 -7.38
N ILE A 299 -17.23 -12.44 -6.45
CA ILE A 299 -17.23 -12.14 -5.02
C ILE A 299 -15.91 -11.51 -4.61
N LEU A 300 -14.78 -12.07 -5.05
CA LEU A 300 -13.44 -11.55 -4.76
C LEU A 300 -13.24 -10.13 -5.30
N ASN A 301 -13.63 -9.89 -6.55
CA ASN A 301 -13.52 -8.57 -7.17
C ASN A 301 -14.38 -7.53 -6.45
N CYS A 302 -15.56 -7.90 -5.96
CA CYS A 302 -16.41 -6.99 -5.19
C CYS A 302 -15.87 -6.73 -3.78
N PHE A 303 -15.30 -7.76 -3.14
CA PHE A 303 -14.73 -7.66 -1.80
C PHE A 303 -13.47 -6.77 -1.77
N LEU A 304 -12.58 -6.96 -2.75
CA LEU A 304 -11.36 -6.16 -2.91
C LEU A 304 -11.57 -4.84 -3.66
N LYS A 305 -12.82 -4.49 -4.01
CA LYS A 305 -13.16 -3.21 -4.66
C LYS A 305 -12.98 -2.03 -3.72
#